data_AF-A0A821TXK0-F1
#
_entry.id   AF-A0A821TXK0-F1
#
_cell.length_a   1.000
_cell.length_b   1.000
_cell.length_c   1.000
_cell.angle_alpha   90.00
_cell.angle_beta   90.00
_cell.angle_gamma   90.00
#
_symmetry.space_group_name_H-M   'P 1'
#
loop_
_entity.id
_entity.type
_entity.pdbx_description
1 polymer ?
#
loop_
_entity_poly.entity_id
_entity_poly.type
_entity_poly.pdbx_seq_one_letter_code
_entity_poly.pdbx_strand_id
1 'polypeptide(L)'
;MLKKFCILLSLLVLSRGQKQRCDQTPPQATVITPSDNMGIYRMSISTKGNDTNIYRPDQTYVLKLTTNNATRPFRWFMITVEDPEMDNNPEYDPKLVDVGSLKTIDTNKQSRYSERCYNSVENTDNSDKYKVEIHWVSPKQNARRQKVRLRAMVAENKEVWHVGENLTITLEKDDRRPLDSPPYPPEPNCNLCSEAQYEVIFNGRWSRMTHPRYYPSKPDDNGYSHLVGASHSFSHTIWQPADQASPGLQKLAEEADISLIEREIIDSMSPLNGTRTLIIGKRRFHPNMGEPSHSLFRVDNVHHLFSLVVAIKPSPDWFLGAYKFELCTNVGWLKESEIPLFPWDAGTMDGVSYESVPSITQPRDVVSRVAVGSFNKESPFYQMNLNEMKPFALLQVRLLNVFPLVGAECSQEDSVFTCSEVQNDLQEEQRENPKEKEDEKEEPMISELKIAEECISSEWGECLLNTV
;
A
#
# COMPACT_ATOMS: atom_id res chain seq x y z
N MET A 1 29.09 -17.51 -82.39
CA MET A 1 28.93 -16.10 -81.99
C MET A 1 28.65 -16.04 -80.49
N LEU A 2 29.06 -14.97 -79.79
CA LEU A 2 28.77 -14.79 -78.36
C LEU A 2 27.69 -13.71 -78.14
N LYS A 3 26.72 -14.01 -77.26
CA LYS A 3 25.94 -13.08 -76.43
C LYS A 3 25.14 -13.93 -75.43
N LYS A 4 25.68 -14.13 -74.22
CA LYS A 4 25.46 -13.31 -73.00
C LYS A 4 24.05 -13.49 -72.42
N PHE A 5 23.96 -14.43 -71.47
CA PHE A 5 22.90 -14.51 -70.47
C PHE A 5 23.10 -13.37 -69.45
N CYS A 6 22.04 -12.66 -69.06
CA CYS A 6 22.09 -11.68 -67.97
C CYS A 6 21.40 -12.26 -66.73
N ILE A 7 22.17 -12.55 -65.69
CA ILE A 7 21.65 -12.92 -64.36
C ILE A 7 21.39 -11.62 -63.60
N LEU A 8 20.14 -11.37 -63.22
CA LEU A 8 19.77 -10.21 -62.41
C LEU A 8 19.83 -10.60 -60.93
N LEU A 9 20.91 -10.22 -60.24
CA LEU A 9 21.07 -10.49 -58.81
C LEU A 9 20.35 -9.39 -58.00
N SER A 10 19.16 -9.67 -57.48
CA SER A 10 18.46 -8.78 -56.55
C SER A 10 19.10 -8.84 -55.16
N LEU A 11 19.90 -7.84 -54.83
CA LEU A 11 20.47 -7.65 -53.50
C LEU A 11 19.36 -7.35 -52.48
N LEU A 12 18.90 -8.38 -51.77
CA LEU A 12 18.14 -8.26 -50.54
C LEU A 12 19.03 -7.62 -49.46
N VAL A 13 18.96 -6.29 -49.35
CA VAL A 13 19.59 -5.54 -48.26
C VAL A 13 18.82 -5.84 -46.97
N LEU A 14 19.28 -6.85 -46.24
CA LEU A 14 18.86 -7.12 -44.87
C LEU A 14 19.26 -5.94 -43.98
N SER A 15 18.27 -5.11 -43.65
CA SER A 15 18.42 -4.02 -42.68
C SER A 15 18.62 -4.60 -41.27
N ARG A 16 19.87 -4.92 -40.93
CA ARG A 16 20.30 -5.12 -39.55
C ARG A 16 20.08 -3.82 -38.76
N GLY A 17 18.91 -3.70 -38.14
CA GLY A 17 18.64 -2.64 -37.18
C GLY A 17 19.56 -2.79 -35.98
N GLN A 18 20.59 -1.94 -35.89
CA GLN A 18 21.44 -1.86 -34.72
C GLN A 18 20.60 -1.34 -33.55
N LYS A 19 20.27 -2.21 -32.59
CA LYS A 19 19.66 -1.84 -31.31
C LYS A 19 20.68 -1.15 -30.41
N GLN A 20 21.15 0.02 -30.83
CA GLN A 20 21.99 0.88 -30.00
C GLN A 20 21.15 1.67 -29.00
N ARG A 21 21.83 2.11 -27.94
CA ARG A 21 21.40 3.13 -26.98
C ARG A 21 20.71 4.31 -27.69
N CYS A 22 19.70 4.90 -27.06
CA CYS A 22 18.99 6.04 -27.63
C CYS A 22 19.94 7.19 -28.01
N ASP A 23 19.97 7.54 -29.30
CA ASP A 23 20.62 8.77 -29.75
C ASP A 23 19.78 10.00 -29.37
N GLN A 24 20.19 10.64 -28.28
CA GLN A 24 19.57 11.87 -27.79
C GLN A 24 20.08 13.14 -28.49
N THR A 25 20.92 13.05 -29.54
CA THR A 25 21.33 14.23 -30.32
C THR A 25 20.09 14.92 -30.92
N PRO A 26 19.95 16.27 -30.80
CA PRO A 26 18.78 16.97 -31.32
C PRO A 26 18.66 16.80 -32.84
N PRO A 27 17.47 16.47 -33.39
CA PRO A 27 17.32 16.21 -34.83
C PRO A 27 17.44 17.47 -35.71
N GLN A 28 17.66 18.65 -35.12
CA GLN A 28 17.97 19.89 -35.82
C GLN A 28 19.39 20.42 -35.52
N ALA A 29 20.23 19.63 -34.83
CA ALA A 29 21.56 20.05 -34.43
C ALA A 29 22.50 20.23 -35.65
N THR A 30 23.17 21.37 -35.72
CA THR A 30 24.29 21.62 -36.66
C THR A 30 25.63 21.18 -36.07
N VAL A 31 25.70 20.99 -34.75
CA VAL A 31 26.91 20.64 -33.99
C VAL A 31 26.69 19.31 -33.26
N ILE A 32 27.55 18.32 -33.53
CA ILE A 32 27.43 16.95 -32.99
C ILE A 32 28.03 16.83 -31.57
N THR A 33 28.85 17.79 -31.14
CA THR A 33 29.39 17.86 -29.77
C THR A 33 28.47 18.67 -28.85
N PRO A 34 28.04 18.15 -27.69
CA PRO A 34 27.28 18.94 -26.72
C PRO A 34 28.14 20.03 -26.10
N SER A 35 27.51 21.14 -25.75
CA SER A 35 28.10 22.24 -24.97
C SER A 35 28.10 21.91 -23.48
N ASP A 36 29.07 22.44 -22.72
CA ASP A 36 29.03 22.34 -21.26
C ASP A 36 27.79 23.06 -20.70
N ASN A 37 27.07 22.35 -19.83
CA ASN A 37 25.87 22.80 -19.15
C ASN A 37 26.20 23.79 -18.01
N MET A 38 27.39 23.71 -17.40
CA MET A 38 27.81 24.57 -16.26
C MET A 38 26.78 24.67 -15.11
N GLY A 39 25.89 23.68 -14.97
CA GLY A 39 24.80 23.70 -13.99
C GLY A 39 23.60 24.60 -14.34
N ILE A 40 23.47 25.10 -15.57
CA ILE A 40 22.34 25.92 -16.02
C ILE A 40 21.05 25.12 -15.99
N TYR A 41 21.05 23.93 -16.59
CA TYR A 41 19.90 23.02 -16.63
C TYR A 41 20.09 21.86 -15.66
N ARG A 42 19.04 21.56 -14.89
CA ARG A 42 19.01 20.45 -13.92
C ARG A 42 17.78 19.59 -14.13
N MET A 43 17.96 18.28 -14.13
CA MET A 43 16.89 17.32 -13.90
C MET A 43 16.86 16.93 -12.42
N SER A 44 15.68 16.78 -11.85
CA SER A 44 15.47 16.36 -10.46
C SER A 44 14.23 15.47 -10.33
N ILE A 45 14.19 14.63 -9.29
CA ILE A 45 13.04 13.77 -8.97
C ILE A 45 12.39 14.25 -7.66
N SER A 46 11.06 14.23 -7.60
CA SER A 46 10.30 14.72 -6.46
C SER A 46 10.10 13.63 -5.39
N THR A 47 11.15 13.27 -4.65
CA THR A 47 11.05 12.37 -3.48
C THR A 47 10.75 13.13 -2.18
N LYS A 48 10.25 12.41 -1.16
CA LYS A 48 10.22 12.90 0.23
C LYS A 48 11.36 12.23 1.02
N GLY A 49 12.13 13.02 1.75
CA GLY A 49 13.30 12.57 2.50
C GLY A 49 14.61 12.94 1.79
N ASN A 50 15.75 12.62 2.42
CA ASN A 50 17.08 12.93 1.87
C ASN A 50 17.55 11.91 0.82
N ASP A 51 16.85 10.79 0.66
CA ASP A 51 17.19 9.75 -0.32
C ASP A 51 16.76 10.18 -1.73
N THR A 52 17.66 10.81 -2.49
CA THR A 52 17.43 11.22 -3.89
C THR A 52 17.70 10.12 -4.92
N ASN A 53 18.37 9.04 -4.51
CA ASN A 53 18.98 8.05 -5.40
C ASN A 53 18.27 6.68 -5.38
N ILE A 54 17.09 6.58 -4.76
CA ILE A 54 16.33 5.32 -4.64
C ILE A 54 14.90 5.43 -5.16
N TYR A 55 14.35 4.31 -5.65
CA TYR A 55 12.95 4.20 -6.06
C TYR A 55 12.29 2.96 -5.47
N ARG A 56 10.99 3.06 -5.16
CA ARG A 56 10.15 1.91 -4.79
C ARG A 56 9.41 1.40 -6.02
N PRO A 57 9.23 0.08 -6.18
CA PRO A 57 8.41 -0.48 -7.27
C PRO A 57 6.95 -0.04 -7.21
N ASP A 58 6.28 -0.13 -8.36
CA ASP A 58 4.86 0.18 -8.54
C ASP A 58 4.45 1.60 -8.05
N GLN A 59 5.39 2.56 -8.12
CA GLN A 59 5.19 3.97 -7.75
C GLN A 59 5.24 4.91 -8.94
N THR A 60 4.44 5.97 -8.88
CA THR A 60 4.58 7.12 -9.78
C THR A 60 5.43 8.21 -9.12
N TYR A 61 6.39 8.76 -9.88
CA TYR A 61 7.27 9.86 -9.49
C TYR A 61 7.18 11.02 -10.47
N VAL A 62 7.33 12.26 -9.98
CA VAL A 62 7.43 13.46 -10.83
C VAL A 62 8.89 13.83 -11.09
N LEU A 63 9.31 13.78 -12.35
CA LEU A 63 10.57 14.30 -12.86
C LEU A 63 10.41 15.77 -13.24
N LYS A 64 11.32 16.61 -12.78
CA LYS A 64 11.30 18.08 -12.95
C LYS A 64 12.58 18.51 -13.66
N LEU A 65 12.43 18.94 -14.92
CA LEU A 65 13.51 19.49 -15.74
C LEU A 65 13.40 21.02 -15.72
N THR A 66 14.41 21.69 -15.18
CA THR A 66 14.39 23.14 -14.88
C THR A 66 15.65 23.85 -15.33
N THR A 67 15.51 25.11 -15.78
CA THR A 67 16.62 26.05 -15.83
C THR A 67 16.79 26.77 -14.50
N ASN A 68 18.04 26.89 -14.03
CA ASN A 68 18.43 27.73 -12.91
C ASN A 68 18.60 29.20 -13.32
N ASN A 69 18.60 29.50 -14.62
CA ASN A 69 18.75 30.85 -15.16
C ASN A 69 17.51 31.29 -15.96
N ALA A 70 16.75 32.22 -15.40
CA ALA A 70 15.54 32.78 -16.00
C ALA A 70 15.76 33.56 -17.32
N THR A 71 17.01 33.80 -17.76
CA THR A 71 17.31 34.38 -19.08
C THR A 71 17.66 33.36 -20.16
N ARG A 72 17.79 32.06 -19.81
CA ARG A 72 18.10 30.96 -20.76
C ARG A 72 17.04 29.87 -20.74
N PRO A 73 15.88 30.09 -21.39
CA PRO A 73 14.91 29.02 -21.63
C PRO A 73 15.46 27.96 -22.59
N PHE A 74 14.98 26.73 -22.48
CA PHE A 74 15.22 25.68 -23.46
C PHE A 74 14.02 25.53 -24.40
N ARG A 75 14.24 25.09 -25.65
CA ARG A 75 13.19 24.92 -26.66
C ARG A 75 12.90 23.46 -26.94
N TRP A 76 13.97 22.69 -27.11
CA TRP A 76 13.92 21.24 -27.25
C TRP A 76 14.38 20.55 -25.97
N PHE A 77 13.81 19.38 -25.72
CA PHE A 77 14.30 18.43 -24.73
C PHE A 77 13.94 17.01 -25.17
N MET A 78 14.69 16.02 -24.67
CA MET A 78 14.32 14.62 -24.73
C MET A 78 14.69 13.96 -23.40
N ILE A 79 13.73 13.32 -22.73
CA ILE A 79 13.95 12.50 -21.54
C ILE A 79 13.76 11.03 -21.93
N THR A 80 14.74 10.19 -21.61
CA THR A 80 14.72 8.74 -21.85
C THR A 80 14.88 8.01 -20.53
N VAL A 81 14.17 6.90 -20.35
CA VAL A 81 14.44 5.94 -19.28
C VAL A 81 15.00 4.65 -19.88
N GLU A 82 16.12 4.20 -19.32
CA GLU A 82 16.92 3.07 -19.82
C GLU A 82 17.61 2.35 -18.65
N ASP A 83 18.11 1.14 -18.89
CA ASP A 83 18.94 0.41 -17.92
C ASP A 83 20.40 0.89 -18.05
N PRO A 84 21.11 1.21 -16.95
CA PRO A 84 22.53 1.56 -17.02
C PRO A 84 23.42 0.44 -17.60
N GLU A 85 23.05 -0.84 -17.49
CA GLU A 85 23.83 -1.97 -18.04
C GLU A 85 23.75 -2.07 -19.58
N MET A 86 22.82 -1.35 -20.23
CA MET A 86 22.75 -1.25 -21.70
C MET A 86 24.05 -0.70 -22.31
N ASP A 87 24.85 0.07 -21.56
CA ASP A 87 26.15 0.57 -22.03
C ASP A 87 27.21 -0.55 -22.16
N ASN A 88 27.03 -1.67 -21.46
CA ASN A 88 27.99 -2.78 -21.41
C ASN A 88 27.70 -3.88 -22.43
N ASN A 89 26.46 -4.00 -22.92
CA ASN A 89 26.03 -5.10 -23.79
C ASN A 89 25.43 -4.57 -25.11
N PRO A 90 26.13 -4.72 -26.26
CA PRO A 90 25.64 -4.26 -27.56
C PRO A 90 24.51 -5.13 -28.17
N GLU A 91 24.15 -6.24 -27.54
CA GLU A 91 23.02 -7.11 -27.92
C GLU A 91 21.79 -6.93 -27.00
N TYR A 92 21.85 -5.95 -26.07
CA TYR A 92 20.78 -5.65 -25.11
C TYR A 92 19.48 -5.18 -25.79
N ASP A 93 18.36 -5.86 -25.50
CA ASP A 93 17.03 -5.39 -25.93
C ASP A 93 16.35 -4.59 -24.81
N PRO A 94 16.18 -3.26 -24.95
CA PRO A 94 15.56 -2.41 -23.94
C PRO A 94 14.06 -2.67 -23.73
N LYS A 95 13.46 -3.65 -24.43
CA LYS A 95 12.09 -4.13 -24.18
C LYS A 95 12.02 -5.36 -23.25
N LEU A 96 13.14 -6.03 -22.97
CA LEU A 96 13.15 -7.24 -22.12
C LEU A 96 13.26 -6.94 -20.63
N VAL A 97 13.77 -5.77 -20.26
CA VAL A 97 13.85 -5.31 -18.87
C VAL A 97 12.87 -4.17 -18.64
N ASP A 98 11.94 -4.38 -17.72
CA ASP A 98 11.01 -3.35 -17.25
C ASP A 98 11.78 -2.28 -16.46
N VAL A 99 12.07 -1.14 -17.11
CA VAL A 99 12.65 0.07 -16.50
C VAL A 99 11.57 1.07 -16.06
N GLY A 100 10.32 0.62 -15.93
CA GLY A 100 9.16 1.46 -15.73
C GLY A 100 8.71 2.12 -17.03
N SER A 101 7.88 3.16 -16.96
CA SER A 101 7.46 3.93 -18.14
C SER A 101 7.33 5.43 -17.87
N LEU A 102 7.84 6.24 -18.81
CA LEU A 102 7.56 7.68 -18.82
C LEU A 102 6.11 7.96 -19.23
N LYS A 103 5.52 9.02 -18.67
CA LYS A 103 4.15 9.48 -18.95
C LYS A 103 4.09 11.00 -19.06
N THR A 104 3.47 11.48 -20.13
CA THR A 104 3.25 12.91 -20.42
C THR A 104 2.19 13.54 -19.51
N ILE A 105 2.25 14.86 -19.28
CA ILE A 105 1.26 15.58 -18.48
C ILE A 105 0.18 16.24 -19.36
N ASP A 106 -1.09 15.89 -19.12
CA ASP A 106 -2.24 16.40 -19.87
C ASP A 106 -2.60 17.87 -19.67
N THR A 107 -2.15 18.51 -18.57
CA THR A 107 -2.49 19.91 -18.29
C THR A 107 -1.66 20.89 -19.12
N ASN A 108 -0.42 20.52 -19.45
CA ASN A 108 0.49 21.32 -20.28
C ASN A 108 1.06 20.45 -21.42
N LYS A 109 0.48 20.55 -22.63
CA LYS A 109 0.85 19.76 -23.83
C LYS A 109 2.24 20.08 -24.42
N GLN A 110 3.19 20.52 -23.60
CA GLN A 110 4.59 20.81 -23.97
C GLN A 110 5.42 19.54 -24.25
N SER A 111 4.89 18.36 -23.92
CA SER A 111 5.56 17.07 -24.06
C SER A 111 4.75 16.05 -24.88
N ARG A 112 5.45 15.20 -25.63
CA ARG A 112 4.91 14.08 -26.42
C ARG A 112 5.84 12.86 -26.32
N TYR A 113 5.33 11.66 -26.57
CA TYR A 113 6.19 10.47 -26.72
C TYR A 113 7.07 10.60 -27.97
N SER A 114 8.31 10.11 -27.90
CA SER A 114 9.23 10.13 -29.04
C SER A 114 8.96 8.94 -29.97
N GLU A 115 8.99 9.20 -31.27
CA GLU A 115 8.98 8.17 -32.32
C GLU A 115 10.39 7.60 -32.59
N ARG A 116 11.46 8.29 -32.14
CA ARG A 116 12.86 7.90 -32.39
C ARG A 116 13.38 6.85 -31.42
N CYS A 117 13.00 6.95 -30.15
CA CYS A 117 13.53 6.12 -29.07
C CYS A 117 12.40 5.47 -28.25
N TYR A 118 12.59 4.21 -27.89
CA TYR A 118 11.72 3.53 -26.93
C TYR A 118 11.75 4.26 -25.57
N ASN A 119 10.63 4.20 -24.85
CA ASN A 119 10.47 4.74 -23.49
C ASN A 119 11.02 6.17 -23.29
N SER A 120 10.76 7.03 -24.28
CA SER A 120 11.29 8.40 -24.35
C SER A 120 10.19 9.43 -24.61
N VAL A 121 10.35 10.61 -24.04
CA VAL A 121 9.43 11.76 -24.13
C VAL A 121 10.22 12.99 -24.57
N GLU A 122 9.71 13.71 -25.57
CA GLU A 122 10.33 14.89 -26.17
C GLU A 122 9.37 16.09 -26.18
N ASN A 123 9.84 17.26 -26.59
CA ASN A 123 9.00 18.45 -26.70
C ASN A 123 7.98 18.35 -27.84
N THR A 124 6.77 18.86 -27.62
CA THR A 124 5.72 18.98 -28.66
C THR A 124 5.98 20.15 -29.60
N ASP A 125 6.54 21.24 -29.07
CA ASP A 125 6.67 22.53 -29.74
C ASP A 125 8.00 23.21 -29.41
N ASN A 126 8.37 24.25 -30.16
CA ASN A 126 9.64 24.97 -30.00
C ASN A 126 9.51 26.23 -29.11
N SER A 127 8.44 26.32 -28.30
CA SER A 127 8.26 27.44 -27.35
C SER A 127 9.33 27.45 -26.26
N ASP A 128 9.60 28.64 -25.72
CA ASP A 128 10.55 28.85 -24.62
C ASP A 128 10.05 28.23 -23.31
N LYS A 129 10.79 27.23 -22.79
CA LYS A 129 10.47 26.48 -21.58
C LYS A 129 11.50 26.77 -20.49
N TYR A 130 11.00 27.01 -19.28
CA TYR A 130 11.82 27.21 -18.07
C TYR A 130 11.73 26.02 -17.10
N LYS A 131 10.60 25.31 -17.15
CA LYS A 131 10.29 24.11 -16.37
C LYS A 131 9.44 23.17 -17.23
N VAL A 132 9.76 21.88 -17.21
CA VAL A 132 8.92 20.80 -17.73
C VAL A 132 8.80 19.74 -16.64
N GLU A 133 7.61 19.18 -16.49
CA GLU A 133 7.34 18.06 -15.56
C GLU A 133 6.84 16.85 -16.35
N ILE A 134 7.51 15.72 -16.18
CA ILE A 134 7.18 14.43 -16.79
C ILE A 134 7.00 13.44 -15.64
N HIS A 135 6.06 12.52 -15.73
CA HIS A 135 5.95 11.46 -14.71
C HIS A 135 6.73 10.22 -15.16
N TRP A 136 7.26 9.48 -14.20
CA TRP A 136 7.83 8.15 -14.40
C TRP A 136 7.12 7.18 -13.45
N VAL A 137 6.45 6.18 -14.01
CA VAL A 137 5.95 5.03 -13.26
C VAL A 137 7.11 4.04 -13.18
N SER A 138 7.53 3.66 -11.98
CA SER A 138 8.64 2.75 -11.76
C SER A 138 8.34 1.31 -12.24
N PRO A 139 9.38 0.46 -12.41
CA PRO A 139 9.22 -0.97 -12.60
C PRO A 139 8.27 -1.66 -11.62
N LYS A 140 7.73 -2.82 -12.02
CA LYS A 140 7.07 -3.79 -11.13
C LYS A 140 8.09 -4.50 -10.22
N GLN A 141 7.59 -5.29 -9.26
CA GLN A 141 8.38 -6.11 -8.31
C GLN A 141 9.17 -7.29 -8.94
N ASN A 142 9.95 -7.06 -10.00
CA ASN A 142 10.54 -8.13 -10.82
C ASN A 142 11.91 -8.63 -10.35
N ALA A 143 12.73 -7.80 -9.71
CA ALA A 143 14.11 -8.14 -9.31
C ALA A 143 14.53 -7.52 -7.97
N ARG A 144 15.62 -8.02 -7.38
CA ARG A 144 16.37 -7.38 -6.27
C ARG A 144 17.48 -6.51 -6.86
N ARG A 145 17.81 -5.36 -6.25
CA ARG A 145 18.90 -4.44 -6.69
C ARG A 145 18.85 -3.97 -8.16
N GLN A 146 17.66 -3.87 -8.74
CA GLN A 146 17.51 -3.26 -10.07
C GLN A 146 17.95 -1.78 -10.03
N LYS A 147 18.53 -1.30 -11.12
CA LYS A 147 18.88 0.12 -11.32
C LYS A 147 18.18 0.67 -12.55
N VAL A 148 17.80 1.95 -12.51
CA VAL A 148 17.16 2.65 -13.62
C VAL A 148 17.88 3.97 -13.86
N ARG A 149 18.19 4.26 -15.13
CA ARG A 149 18.87 5.48 -15.55
C ARG A 149 17.92 6.37 -16.35
N LEU A 150 17.66 7.55 -15.81
CA LEU A 150 16.91 8.63 -16.44
C LEU A 150 17.88 9.63 -17.02
N ARG A 151 17.75 9.99 -18.30
CA ARG A 151 18.62 10.95 -18.98
C ARG A 151 17.83 12.00 -19.74
N ALA A 152 18.11 13.27 -19.48
CA ALA A 152 17.65 14.40 -20.27
C ALA A 152 18.74 14.91 -21.23
N MET A 153 18.34 15.20 -22.46
CA MET A 153 18.98 16.18 -23.34
C MET A 153 18.16 17.48 -23.31
N VAL A 154 18.83 18.63 -23.39
CA VAL A 154 18.23 19.96 -23.45
C VAL A 154 18.88 20.77 -24.58
N ALA A 155 18.12 21.53 -25.37
CA ALA A 155 18.69 22.44 -26.35
C ALA A 155 17.99 23.81 -26.40
N GLU A 156 18.78 24.88 -26.48
CA GLU A 156 18.35 26.27 -26.61
C GLU A 156 18.12 26.65 -28.07
N ASN A 157 19.03 26.22 -28.94
CA ASN A 157 19.01 26.48 -30.37
C ASN A 157 19.61 25.28 -31.15
N LYS A 158 20.01 25.45 -32.41
CA LYS A 158 20.56 24.36 -33.26
C LYS A 158 22.05 24.07 -33.02
N GLU A 159 22.76 24.97 -32.37
CA GLU A 159 24.21 24.92 -32.13
C GLU A 159 24.51 24.59 -30.66
N VAL A 160 23.65 25.04 -29.73
CA VAL A 160 23.81 24.92 -28.29
C VAL A 160 22.81 23.91 -27.72
N TRP A 161 23.34 22.75 -27.32
CA TRP A 161 22.61 21.68 -26.63
C TRP A 161 23.48 21.00 -25.57
N HIS A 162 22.84 20.37 -24.60
CA HIS A 162 23.43 19.92 -23.34
C HIS A 162 22.96 18.51 -22.96
N VAL A 163 23.92 17.72 -22.45
CA VAL A 163 23.74 16.44 -21.75
C VAL A 163 24.80 16.36 -20.64
N GLY A 164 24.63 15.47 -19.66
CA GLY A 164 25.64 15.23 -18.61
C GLY A 164 25.02 14.86 -17.27
N GLU A 165 25.84 14.89 -16.21
CA GLU A 165 25.45 14.44 -14.86
C GLU A 165 24.31 15.27 -14.26
N ASN A 166 24.33 16.61 -14.38
CA ASN A 166 23.22 17.48 -13.95
C ASN A 166 21.88 17.19 -14.67
N LEU A 167 21.91 16.43 -15.77
CA LEU A 167 20.75 16.01 -16.56
C LEU A 167 20.53 14.48 -16.53
N THR A 168 21.25 13.76 -15.68
CA THR A 168 21.16 12.30 -15.53
C THR A 168 20.86 11.94 -14.08
N ILE A 169 19.84 11.11 -13.86
CA ILE A 169 19.53 10.56 -12.53
C ILE A 169 19.61 9.04 -12.64
N THR A 170 20.45 8.42 -11.81
CA THR A 170 20.47 6.97 -11.63
C THR A 170 19.79 6.64 -10.31
N LEU A 171 18.79 5.77 -10.34
CA LEU A 171 18.01 5.35 -9.19
C LEU A 171 18.21 3.85 -8.96
N GLU A 172 18.46 3.46 -7.71
CA GLU A 172 18.53 2.05 -7.31
C GLU A 172 17.23 1.64 -6.62
N LYS A 173 16.85 0.37 -6.73
CA LYS A 173 15.66 -0.14 -6.04
C LYS A 173 15.82 0.01 -4.52
N ASP A 174 14.84 0.62 -3.88
CA ASP A 174 14.69 0.65 -2.43
C ASP A 174 14.35 -0.76 -1.94
N ASP A 175 15.38 -1.55 -1.64
CA ASP A 175 15.27 -2.88 -1.04
C ASP A 175 14.85 -2.79 0.47
N ARG A 176 14.56 -1.59 1.01
CA ARG A 176 13.93 -1.44 2.34
C ARG A 176 12.48 -1.97 2.31
N ARG A 177 12.01 -2.48 3.45
CA ARG A 177 10.63 -2.98 3.58
C ARG A 177 9.59 -1.87 3.34
N PRO A 178 8.48 -2.13 2.61
CA PRO A 178 7.37 -1.20 2.49
C PRO A 178 6.82 -0.78 3.86
N LEU A 179 6.33 0.47 3.97
CA LEU A 179 5.83 1.02 5.23
C LEU A 179 4.62 0.25 5.78
N ASP A 180 3.85 -0.39 4.90
CA ASP A 180 2.65 -1.19 5.20
C ASP A 180 2.91 -2.70 5.14
N SER A 181 4.18 -3.13 5.20
CA SER A 181 4.54 -4.56 5.29
C SER A 181 4.77 -5.00 6.75
N PRO A 182 4.54 -6.28 7.08
CA PRO A 182 4.77 -6.81 8.43
C PRO A 182 6.20 -6.59 8.96
N PRO A 183 6.40 -6.48 10.29
CA PRO A 183 7.69 -6.21 10.92
C PRO A 183 8.68 -7.39 10.84
N TYR A 184 8.24 -8.56 10.41
CA TYR A 184 9.03 -9.77 10.15
C TYR A 184 8.53 -10.43 8.84
N PRO A 185 9.39 -11.12 8.08
CA PRO A 185 8.93 -11.96 6.98
C PRO A 185 8.09 -13.13 7.53
N PRO A 186 7.20 -13.75 6.73
CA PRO A 186 6.52 -14.98 7.13
C PRO A 186 7.53 -16.14 7.12
N GLU A 187 7.66 -16.85 8.24
CA GLU A 187 8.56 -18.01 8.34
C GLU A 187 7.82 -19.33 8.08
N PRO A 188 8.46 -20.39 7.54
CA PRO A 188 7.76 -21.65 7.27
C PRO A 188 7.41 -22.48 8.51
N ASN A 189 8.09 -22.25 9.64
CA ASN A 189 7.91 -23.00 10.88
C ASN A 189 8.04 -22.05 12.09
N CYS A 190 7.19 -22.22 13.10
CA CYS A 190 7.34 -21.57 14.40
C CYS A 190 7.74 -22.58 15.48
N ASN A 191 8.75 -22.23 16.29
CA ASN A 191 9.29 -23.12 17.34
C ASN A 191 8.77 -22.77 18.75
N LEU A 192 7.73 -21.95 18.87
CA LEU A 192 7.25 -21.45 20.17
C LEU A 192 6.23 -22.41 20.81
N CYS A 193 6.61 -22.99 21.95
CA CYS A 193 5.83 -23.98 22.71
C CYS A 193 4.71 -23.37 23.57
N SER A 194 3.90 -22.53 22.97
CA SER A 194 2.79 -21.82 23.62
C SER A 194 1.75 -21.37 22.60
N GLU A 195 0.49 -21.24 23.01
CA GLU A 195 -0.46 -20.40 22.29
C GLU A 195 -0.29 -18.94 22.73
N ALA A 196 -0.67 -17.99 21.86
CA ALA A 196 -0.80 -16.60 22.24
C ALA A 196 -2.17 -16.04 21.84
N GLN A 197 -2.70 -15.14 22.67
CA GLN A 197 -3.90 -14.38 22.37
C GLN A 197 -3.54 -12.93 22.08
N TYR A 198 -4.06 -12.43 20.96
CA TYR A 198 -3.80 -11.09 20.45
C TYR A 198 -5.09 -10.29 20.35
N GLU A 199 -4.93 -8.97 20.41
CA GLU A 199 -5.93 -8.01 19.94
C GLU A 199 -5.43 -7.32 18.68
N VAL A 200 -6.26 -7.28 17.64
CA VAL A 200 -6.05 -6.45 16.46
C VAL A 200 -7.04 -5.29 16.47
N ILE A 201 -6.54 -4.10 16.10
CA ILE A 201 -7.24 -2.84 16.14
C ILE A 201 -7.09 -2.16 14.77
N PHE A 202 -8.20 -1.96 14.08
CA PHE A 202 -8.27 -1.21 12.83
C PHE A 202 -8.78 0.21 13.11
N ASN A 203 -7.96 1.23 12.86
CA ASN A 203 -8.26 2.63 13.14
C ASN A 203 -8.40 3.41 11.84
N GLY A 204 -9.64 3.72 11.45
CA GLY A 204 -9.95 4.39 10.18
C GLY A 204 -9.46 5.83 10.12
N ARG A 205 -8.76 6.19 9.04
CA ARG A 205 -8.19 7.52 8.80
C ARG A 205 -8.68 8.18 7.50
N TRP A 206 -9.39 7.47 6.62
CA TRP A 206 -10.08 8.03 5.45
C TRP A 206 -11.20 8.99 5.88
N SER A 207 -11.19 10.21 5.33
CA SER A 207 -12.12 11.31 5.64
C SER A 207 -11.98 12.43 4.60
N ARG A 208 -12.96 13.34 4.51
CA ARG A 208 -12.90 14.51 3.62
C ARG A 208 -11.71 15.44 3.91
N MET A 209 -11.15 15.43 5.13
CA MET A 209 -9.98 16.24 5.52
C MET A 209 -8.62 15.54 5.24
N THR A 210 -8.59 14.21 5.27
CA THR A 210 -7.38 13.45 4.94
C THR A 210 -7.26 13.20 3.44
N HIS A 211 -8.36 12.93 2.76
CA HIS A 211 -8.43 12.53 1.35
C HIS A 211 -9.50 13.33 0.58
N PRO A 212 -9.35 14.66 0.42
CA PRO A 212 -10.41 15.54 -0.09
C PRO A 212 -10.79 15.31 -1.56
N ARG A 213 -9.87 14.82 -2.41
CA ARG A 213 -10.10 14.68 -3.86
C ARG A 213 -11.11 13.56 -4.14
N TYR A 214 -12.22 13.91 -4.78
CA TYR A 214 -13.38 13.05 -5.01
C TYR A 214 -13.91 12.33 -3.75
N TYR A 215 -13.68 12.88 -2.54
CA TYR A 215 -14.25 12.26 -1.35
C TYR A 215 -15.78 12.18 -1.50
N PRO A 216 -16.41 11.00 -1.34
CA PRO A 216 -17.76 10.75 -1.85
C PRO A 216 -18.81 11.77 -1.43
N SER A 217 -19.76 12.02 -2.34
CA SER A 217 -20.77 13.07 -2.22
C SER A 217 -21.73 12.83 -1.04
N LYS A 218 -22.24 11.60 -0.91
CA LYS A 218 -23.20 11.19 0.12
C LYS A 218 -22.47 10.71 1.37
N PRO A 219 -22.73 11.27 2.57
CA PRO A 219 -22.08 10.81 3.80
C PRO A 219 -22.41 9.36 4.14
N ASP A 220 -23.68 8.96 4.04
CA ASP A 220 -24.23 7.71 4.59
C ASP A 220 -23.68 6.44 3.91
N ASP A 221 -23.32 6.54 2.63
CA ASP A 221 -22.70 5.46 1.86
C ASP A 221 -21.21 5.24 2.25
N ASN A 222 -20.58 6.19 2.97
CA ASN A 222 -19.17 6.08 3.34
C ASN A 222 -18.95 5.13 4.52
N GLY A 223 -18.04 4.20 4.33
CA GLY A 223 -17.51 3.40 5.41
C GLY A 223 -16.46 2.41 4.97
N TYR A 224 -16.08 1.60 5.93
CA TYR A 224 -15.38 0.35 5.76
C TYR A 224 -16.38 -0.81 5.84
N SER A 225 -16.03 -2.01 5.39
CA SER A 225 -16.78 -3.23 5.68
C SER A 225 -16.65 -3.62 7.17
N HIS A 226 -17.21 -4.77 7.54
CA HIS A 226 -16.65 -5.51 8.68
C HIS A 226 -15.19 -5.85 8.36
N LEU A 227 -14.32 -5.81 9.37
CA LEU A 227 -13.00 -6.41 9.26
C LEU A 227 -13.17 -7.93 9.34
N VAL A 228 -12.55 -8.67 8.42
CA VAL A 228 -12.58 -10.14 8.43
C VAL A 228 -11.22 -10.72 8.07
N GLY A 229 -10.85 -11.84 8.67
CA GLY A 229 -9.57 -12.49 8.47
C GLY A 229 -9.43 -13.75 9.33
N ALA A 230 -8.23 -14.31 9.42
CA ALA A 230 -7.94 -15.43 10.32
C ALA A 230 -6.48 -15.44 10.78
N SER A 231 -6.22 -16.07 11.93
CA SER A 231 -4.93 -16.73 12.14
C SER A 231 -4.85 -17.99 11.29
N HIS A 232 -3.70 -18.22 10.67
CA HIS A 232 -3.51 -19.28 9.67
C HIS A 232 -2.05 -19.74 9.56
N SER A 233 -1.85 -20.88 8.90
CA SER A 233 -0.52 -21.46 8.67
C SER A 233 0.21 -20.82 7.49
N PHE A 234 1.53 -21.04 7.40
CA PHE A 234 2.35 -20.57 6.27
C PHE A 234 1.85 -21.01 4.89
N SER A 235 1.28 -22.22 4.80
CA SER A 235 0.74 -22.77 3.53
C SER A 235 -0.58 -22.12 3.12
N HIS A 236 -1.32 -21.48 4.03
CA HIS A 236 -2.62 -20.88 3.75
C HIS A 236 -2.47 -19.42 3.32
N THR A 237 -3.33 -18.98 2.41
CA THR A 237 -3.31 -17.63 1.83
C THR A 237 -4.75 -17.15 1.65
N ILE A 238 -5.20 -16.22 2.49
CA ILE A 238 -6.53 -15.57 2.33
C ILE A 238 -6.49 -14.61 1.13
N TRP A 239 -5.39 -13.86 1.02
CA TRP A 239 -5.05 -13.02 -0.13
C TRP A 239 -3.55 -12.74 -0.10
N GLN A 240 -2.96 -12.39 -1.24
CA GLN A 240 -1.62 -11.80 -1.34
C GLN A 240 -1.49 -11.00 -2.65
N PRO A 241 -0.49 -10.11 -2.79
CA PRO A 241 -0.25 -9.39 -4.03
C PRO A 241 0.11 -10.33 -5.19
N ALA A 242 -0.36 -10.01 -6.40
CA ALA A 242 -0.18 -10.77 -7.63
C ALA A 242 -0.90 -12.15 -7.71
N ASP A 243 -1.70 -12.53 -6.71
CA ASP A 243 -2.67 -13.62 -6.81
C ASP A 243 -4.03 -13.09 -7.32
N GLN A 244 -4.88 -13.96 -7.88
CA GLN A 244 -6.27 -13.60 -8.20
C GLN A 244 -7.15 -13.59 -6.94
N ALA A 245 -8.11 -12.66 -6.86
CA ALA A 245 -9.04 -12.60 -5.75
C ALA A 245 -9.95 -13.83 -5.67
N SER A 246 -10.13 -14.40 -4.46
CA SER A 246 -11.10 -15.47 -4.21
C SER A 246 -12.54 -14.96 -4.44
N PRO A 247 -13.53 -15.85 -4.64
CA PRO A 247 -14.95 -15.46 -4.67
C PRO A 247 -15.37 -14.66 -3.43
N GLY A 248 -14.88 -15.04 -2.24
CA GLY A 248 -15.08 -14.31 -1.00
C GLY A 248 -14.43 -12.93 -0.98
N LEU A 249 -13.15 -12.81 -1.38
CA LEU A 249 -12.47 -11.51 -1.45
C LEU A 249 -13.13 -10.60 -2.49
N GLN A 250 -13.51 -11.14 -3.65
CA GLN A 250 -14.26 -10.43 -4.66
C GLN A 250 -15.55 -9.86 -4.06
N LYS A 251 -16.38 -10.69 -3.42
CA LYS A 251 -17.65 -10.23 -2.87
C LYS A 251 -17.48 -9.19 -1.76
N LEU A 252 -16.46 -9.34 -0.93
CA LEU A 252 -16.09 -8.34 0.06
C LEU A 252 -15.66 -7.02 -0.60
N ALA A 253 -14.82 -7.08 -1.61
CA ALA A 253 -14.31 -5.93 -2.34
C ALA A 253 -15.44 -5.17 -3.06
N GLU A 254 -16.36 -5.88 -3.72
CA GLU A 254 -17.45 -5.32 -4.54
C GLU A 254 -18.66 -4.87 -3.70
N GLU A 255 -19.13 -5.68 -2.75
CA GLU A 255 -20.39 -5.46 -2.00
C GLU A 255 -20.18 -5.06 -0.53
N ALA A 256 -18.97 -5.18 0.02
CA ALA A 256 -18.67 -5.14 1.47
C ALA A 256 -19.40 -6.21 2.32
N ASP A 257 -19.87 -7.29 1.67
CA ASP A 257 -20.40 -8.49 2.31
C ASP A 257 -19.27 -9.47 2.66
N ILE A 258 -19.17 -9.87 3.93
CA ILE A 258 -18.18 -10.83 4.42
C ILE A 258 -18.68 -12.30 4.33
N SER A 259 -19.97 -12.52 4.05
CA SER A 259 -20.65 -13.81 4.23
C SER A 259 -20.06 -14.99 3.42
N LEU A 260 -19.27 -14.70 2.40
CA LEU A 260 -18.60 -15.72 1.56
C LEU A 260 -17.16 -15.97 2.00
N ILE A 261 -16.36 -14.92 2.23
CA ILE A 261 -14.98 -15.07 2.75
C ILE A 261 -14.96 -15.64 4.18
N GLU A 262 -15.96 -15.34 4.99
CA GLU A 262 -16.16 -15.97 6.31
C GLU A 262 -16.31 -17.50 6.19
N ARG A 263 -17.02 -17.98 5.17
CA ARG A 263 -17.16 -19.41 4.89
C ARG A 263 -15.87 -20.01 4.33
N GLU A 264 -15.21 -19.34 3.38
CA GLU A 264 -13.89 -19.76 2.87
C GLU A 264 -12.86 -19.92 4.01
N ILE A 265 -12.92 -19.05 5.03
CA ILE A 265 -12.10 -19.15 6.25
C ILE A 265 -12.52 -20.32 7.14
N ILE A 266 -13.81 -20.53 7.40
CA ILE A 266 -14.32 -21.62 8.25
C ILE A 266 -14.09 -23.00 7.60
N ASP A 267 -14.38 -23.14 6.31
CA ASP A 267 -14.21 -24.37 5.53
C ASP A 267 -12.73 -24.78 5.38
N SER A 268 -11.79 -23.85 5.66
CA SER A 268 -10.35 -24.09 5.69
C SER A 268 -9.75 -24.23 7.10
N MET A 269 -10.58 -24.32 8.15
CA MET A 269 -10.09 -24.58 9.51
C MET A 269 -9.58 -26.01 9.69
N SER A 270 -8.36 -26.18 10.20
CA SER A 270 -7.82 -27.50 10.56
C SER A 270 -6.72 -27.39 11.63
N PRO A 271 -6.55 -28.39 12.52
CA PRO A 271 -5.52 -28.34 13.56
C PRO A 271 -4.06 -28.43 13.05
N LEU A 272 -3.86 -28.85 11.80
CA LEU A 272 -2.53 -29.15 11.24
C LEU A 272 -2.11 -28.24 10.08
N ASN A 273 -3.04 -27.47 9.52
CA ASN A 273 -2.82 -26.55 8.40
C ASN A 273 -4.08 -25.68 8.19
N GLY A 274 -4.01 -24.63 7.37
CA GLY A 274 -5.19 -23.85 7.02
C GLY A 274 -5.38 -22.69 7.99
N THR A 275 -6.60 -22.49 8.48
CA THR A 275 -6.95 -21.43 9.45
C THR A 275 -7.23 -22.01 10.84
N ARG A 276 -7.22 -21.15 11.86
CA ARG A 276 -7.45 -21.55 13.26
C ARG A 276 -8.46 -20.69 14.00
N THR A 277 -8.36 -19.36 13.89
CA THR A 277 -9.25 -18.46 14.61
C THR A 277 -9.69 -17.33 13.69
N LEU A 278 -10.98 -17.33 13.37
CA LEU A 278 -11.69 -16.31 12.62
C LEU A 278 -11.58 -14.96 13.35
N ILE A 279 -11.07 -13.96 12.66
CA ILE A 279 -10.95 -12.56 13.11
C ILE A 279 -12.13 -11.81 12.50
N ILE A 280 -13.06 -11.30 13.31
CA ILE A 280 -14.12 -10.39 12.87
C ILE A 280 -14.13 -9.12 13.71
N GLY A 281 -14.15 -7.96 13.06
CA GLY A 281 -14.27 -6.65 13.68
C GLY A 281 -15.48 -5.87 13.16
N LYS A 282 -16.14 -5.12 14.05
CA LYS A 282 -17.34 -4.30 13.78
C LYS A 282 -17.17 -3.37 12.57
N ARG A 283 -18.20 -3.29 11.72
CA ARG A 283 -18.26 -2.34 10.59
C ARG A 283 -18.17 -0.88 11.07
N ARG A 284 -17.46 -0.03 10.32
CA ARG A 284 -17.28 1.41 10.61
C ARG A 284 -17.78 2.27 9.46
N PHE A 285 -18.83 3.05 9.68
CA PHE A 285 -19.51 3.90 8.68
C PHE A 285 -19.70 5.33 9.22
N HIS A 286 -20.08 6.27 8.36
CA HIS A 286 -20.26 7.68 8.74
C HIS A 286 -21.33 7.86 9.85
N PRO A 287 -21.11 8.72 10.88
CA PRO A 287 -19.93 9.56 11.10
C PRO A 287 -18.75 8.84 11.79
N ASN A 288 -18.98 7.66 12.36
CA ASN A 288 -18.05 6.97 13.28
C ASN A 288 -16.96 6.15 12.56
N MET A 289 -16.51 6.61 11.38
CA MET A 289 -15.45 5.97 10.58
C MET A 289 -14.08 5.99 11.25
N GLY A 290 -13.85 6.95 12.16
CA GLY A 290 -12.61 7.09 12.94
C GLY A 290 -12.60 6.36 14.28
N GLU A 291 -13.68 5.64 14.64
CA GLU A 291 -13.65 4.79 15.83
C GLU A 291 -12.88 3.47 15.55
N PRO A 292 -12.03 3.01 16.47
CA PRO A 292 -11.29 1.76 16.30
C PRO A 292 -12.25 0.55 16.23
N SER A 293 -11.98 -0.38 15.32
CA SER A 293 -12.63 -1.68 15.25
C SER A 293 -11.70 -2.74 15.83
N HIS A 294 -12.16 -3.46 16.86
CA HIS A 294 -11.36 -4.39 17.64
C HIS A 294 -11.76 -5.83 17.33
N SER A 295 -10.80 -6.76 17.37
CA SER A 295 -11.05 -8.20 17.35
C SER A 295 -10.01 -8.95 18.17
N LEU A 296 -10.41 -10.06 18.79
CA LEU A 296 -9.55 -10.93 19.60
C LEU A 296 -9.36 -12.26 18.90
N PHE A 297 -8.12 -12.75 18.83
CA PHE A 297 -7.80 -14.01 18.17
C PHE A 297 -6.67 -14.77 18.87
N ARG A 298 -6.49 -16.04 18.51
CA ARG A 298 -5.42 -16.91 19.02
C ARG A 298 -4.56 -17.47 17.91
N VAL A 299 -3.29 -17.64 18.22
CA VAL A 299 -2.26 -18.27 17.38
C VAL A 299 -1.57 -19.37 18.17
N ASP A 300 -1.04 -20.35 17.43
CA ASP A 300 -0.18 -21.43 17.94
C ASP A 300 1.02 -21.59 17.00
N ASN A 301 1.86 -22.60 17.23
CA ASN A 301 3.07 -22.84 16.44
C ASN A 301 2.80 -23.32 15.00
N VAL A 302 1.55 -23.67 14.64
CA VAL A 302 1.14 -24.03 13.28
C VAL A 302 0.49 -22.83 12.58
N HIS A 303 -0.26 -22.01 13.33
CA HIS A 303 -1.07 -20.90 12.85
C HIS A 303 -0.57 -19.56 13.39
N HIS A 304 0.73 -19.34 13.26
CA HIS A 304 1.45 -18.18 13.79
C HIS A 304 1.34 -16.92 12.90
N LEU A 305 0.84 -17.04 11.67
CA LEU A 305 0.52 -15.91 10.81
C LEU A 305 -0.91 -15.42 11.04
N PHE A 306 -1.19 -14.18 10.66
CA PHE A 306 -2.56 -13.76 10.34
C PHE A 306 -2.65 -13.00 9.02
N SER A 307 -3.85 -13.03 8.42
CA SER A 307 -4.23 -12.18 7.29
C SER A 307 -5.63 -11.64 7.53
N LEU A 308 -5.88 -10.40 7.11
CA LEU A 308 -7.20 -9.76 7.20
C LEU A 308 -7.43 -8.76 6.07
N VAL A 309 -8.71 -8.47 5.82
CA VAL A 309 -9.19 -7.53 4.81
C VAL A 309 -10.35 -6.69 5.32
N VAL A 310 -10.47 -5.47 4.78
CA VAL A 310 -11.51 -4.49 5.05
C VAL A 310 -11.80 -3.71 3.76
N ALA A 311 -12.98 -3.85 3.16
CA ALA A 311 -13.35 -3.09 1.97
C ALA A 311 -13.54 -1.61 2.28
N ILE A 312 -13.25 -0.74 1.31
CA ILE A 312 -13.60 0.68 1.32
C ILE A 312 -14.90 0.84 0.54
N LYS A 313 -15.90 1.55 1.07
CA LYS A 313 -17.12 1.89 0.32
C LYS A 313 -17.52 3.38 0.47
N PRO A 314 -18.02 4.01 -0.60
CA PRO A 314 -18.08 3.50 -1.97
C PRO A 314 -16.66 3.36 -2.60
N SER A 315 -16.51 2.33 -3.42
CA SER A 315 -15.36 2.05 -4.30
C SER A 315 -15.78 0.97 -5.30
N PRO A 316 -15.02 0.74 -6.40
CA PRO A 316 -15.26 -0.38 -7.30
C PRO A 316 -15.03 -1.71 -6.56
N ASP A 317 -13.77 -2.03 -6.29
CA ASP A 317 -13.32 -3.26 -5.60
C ASP A 317 -12.16 -2.98 -4.61
N TRP A 318 -12.05 -1.75 -4.10
CA TRP A 318 -10.88 -1.34 -3.31
C TRP A 318 -10.98 -1.75 -1.84
N PHE A 319 -9.89 -2.32 -1.32
CA PHE A 319 -9.81 -2.81 0.06
C PHE A 319 -8.50 -2.43 0.76
N LEU A 320 -8.47 -2.63 2.07
CA LEU A 320 -7.32 -2.47 2.95
C LEU A 320 -7.07 -3.81 3.63
N GLY A 321 -5.82 -4.11 4.00
CA GLY A 321 -5.55 -5.34 4.74
C GLY A 321 -4.08 -5.57 5.03
N ALA A 322 -3.82 -6.64 5.76
CA ALA A 322 -2.49 -7.25 5.91
C ALA A 322 -2.56 -8.71 5.45
N TYR A 323 -1.49 -9.20 4.83
CA TYR A 323 -1.33 -10.59 4.40
C TYR A 323 -0.09 -11.20 5.06
N LYS A 324 -0.18 -12.48 5.45
CA LYS A 324 0.91 -13.29 6.01
C LYS A 324 1.72 -12.53 7.08
N PHE A 325 1.03 -11.85 7.99
CA PHE A 325 1.64 -11.06 9.04
C PHE A 325 2.18 -12.00 10.11
N GLU A 326 3.50 -12.03 10.25
CA GLU A 326 4.20 -12.89 11.21
C GLU A 326 4.11 -12.37 12.64
N LEU A 327 3.76 -13.27 13.57
CA LEU A 327 3.70 -13.01 15.01
C LEU A 327 4.70 -13.85 15.81
N CYS A 328 5.19 -14.96 15.25
CA CYS A 328 6.25 -15.77 15.83
C CYS A 328 7.62 -15.21 15.46
N THR A 329 8.43 -14.87 16.47
CA THR A 329 9.78 -14.35 16.26
C THR A 329 10.81 -15.24 16.94
N ASN A 330 12.08 -15.09 16.56
CA ASN A 330 13.22 -15.78 17.16
C ASN A 330 13.43 -15.48 18.67
N VAL A 331 12.70 -14.52 19.24
CA VAL A 331 12.75 -14.16 20.68
C VAL A 331 11.41 -14.36 21.40
N GLY A 332 10.43 -15.01 20.76
CA GLY A 332 9.08 -15.21 21.30
C GLY A 332 7.98 -14.54 20.48
N TRP A 333 6.80 -14.41 21.08
CA TRP A 333 5.65 -13.75 20.47
C TRP A 333 5.86 -12.24 20.33
N LEU A 334 5.48 -11.69 19.17
CA LEU A 334 5.53 -10.26 18.88
C LEU A 334 4.69 -9.46 19.88
N LYS A 335 5.31 -8.60 20.69
CA LYS A 335 4.59 -7.85 21.74
C LYS A 335 3.59 -6.84 21.16
N GLU A 336 4.02 -6.05 20.19
CA GLU A 336 3.21 -5.00 19.55
C GLU A 336 3.77 -4.63 18.17
N SER A 337 2.88 -4.19 17.26
CA SER A 337 3.24 -3.50 16.03
C SER A 337 2.07 -2.62 15.55
N GLU A 338 2.38 -1.45 15.00
CA GLU A 338 1.45 -0.63 14.20
C GLU A 338 1.99 -0.51 12.77
N ILE A 339 1.12 -0.72 11.76
CA ILE A 339 1.41 -0.42 10.36
C ILE A 339 0.34 0.50 9.73
N PRO A 340 0.72 1.44 8.86
CA PRO A 340 -0.23 2.12 7.98
C PRO A 340 -0.84 1.15 6.96
N LEU A 341 -2.10 1.36 6.58
CA LEU A 341 -2.75 0.65 5.48
C LEU A 341 -3.06 1.60 4.31
N PHE A 342 -2.78 1.13 3.09
CA PHE A 342 -3.03 1.80 1.82
C PHE A 342 -3.91 0.91 0.92
N PRO A 343 -4.69 1.48 -0.01
CA PRO A 343 -5.67 0.72 -0.79
C PRO A 343 -5.02 -0.27 -1.78
N TRP A 344 -5.58 -1.47 -1.79
CA TRP A 344 -5.38 -2.52 -2.78
C TRP A 344 -6.59 -2.58 -3.71
N ASP A 345 -6.32 -2.93 -4.96
CA ASP A 345 -7.27 -3.15 -6.04
C ASP A 345 -7.46 -4.68 -6.18
N ALA A 346 -8.69 -5.16 -6.31
CA ALA A 346 -8.95 -6.61 -6.38
C ALA A 346 -8.80 -7.19 -7.79
N GLY A 347 -8.81 -6.34 -8.83
CA GLY A 347 -8.73 -6.77 -10.23
C GLY A 347 -10.02 -7.39 -10.76
N THR A 348 -11.18 -7.06 -10.18
CA THR A 348 -12.48 -7.65 -10.54
C THR A 348 -13.52 -6.63 -11.04
N MET A 349 -13.47 -5.37 -10.60
CA MET A 349 -14.34 -4.31 -11.11
C MET A 349 -13.56 -3.03 -11.47
N ASP A 350 -13.46 -2.76 -12.77
CA ASP A 350 -12.89 -1.53 -13.30
C ASP A 350 -13.68 -0.31 -12.83
N GLY A 351 -12.99 0.63 -12.18
CA GLY A 351 -13.52 1.95 -11.83
C GLY A 351 -12.41 2.93 -11.45
N VAL A 352 -12.56 4.19 -11.86
CA VAL A 352 -11.48 5.19 -11.76
C VAL A 352 -11.51 6.00 -10.47
N SER A 353 -12.66 6.02 -9.79
CA SER A 353 -12.98 6.85 -8.62
C SER A 353 -13.96 6.12 -7.68
N TYR A 354 -14.09 6.60 -6.45
CA TYR A 354 -14.92 5.96 -5.42
C TYR A 354 -16.39 5.75 -5.83
N GLU A 355 -16.99 6.77 -6.47
CA GLU A 355 -18.39 6.77 -6.93
C GLU A 355 -18.51 6.49 -8.45
N SER A 356 -17.49 5.86 -9.08
CA SER A 356 -17.57 5.44 -10.48
C SER A 356 -18.63 4.35 -10.68
N VAL A 357 -19.33 4.38 -11.83
CA VAL A 357 -20.13 3.24 -12.29
C VAL A 357 -19.17 2.07 -12.55
N PRO A 358 -19.26 0.95 -11.83
CA PRO A 358 -18.27 -0.11 -11.91
C PRO A 358 -18.59 -1.06 -13.08
N SER A 359 -17.57 -1.54 -13.78
CA SER A 359 -17.70 -2.53 -14.86
C SER A 359 -16.79 -3.73 -14.64
N ILE A 360 -17.27 -4.94 -14.92
CA ILE A 360 -16.53 -6.18 -14.66
C ILE A 360 -15.22 -6.21 -15.46
N THR A 361 -14.08 -6.34 -14.76
CA THR A 361 -12.75 -6.44 -15.35
C THR A 361 -12.63 -7.75 -16.17
N GLN A 362 -12.32 -7.65 -17.46
CA GLN A 362 -12.24 -8.79 -18.38
C GLN A 362 -10.98 -8.77 -19.27
N PRO A 363 -10.08 -9.77 -19.15
CA PRO A 363 -10.05 -10.82 -18.13
C PRO A 363 -9.81 -10.25 -16.72
N ARG A 364 -10.16 -11.00 -15.66
CA ARG A 364 -9.81 -10.63 -14.28
C ARG A 364 -8.30 -10.44 -14.16
N ASP A 365 -7.88 -9.34 -13.54
CA ASP A 365 -6.48 -9.11 -13.21
C ASP A 365 -6.13 -9.78 -11.86
N VAL A 366 -4.97 -9.46 -11.32
CA VAL A 366 -4.49 -9.91 -10.00
C VAL A 366 -4.54 -8.78 -8.98
N VAL A 367 -4.61 -9.14 -7.69
CA VAL A 367 -4.59 -8.20 -6.57
C VAL A 367 -3.35 -7.32 -6.66
N SER A 368 -3.56 -6.02 -6.78
CA SER A 368 -2.51 -5.04 -7.08
C SER A 368 -2.69 -3.75 -6.29
N ARG A 369 -1.76 -2.80 -6.41
CA ARG A 369 -1.95 -1.47 -5.81
C ARG A 369 -2.92 -0.68 -6.67
N VAL A 370 -3.93 -0.05 -6.05
CA VAL A 370 -4.75 0.96 -6.74
C VAL A 370 -3.80 2.01 -7.34
N ALA A 371 -4.07 2.47 -8.57
CA ALA A 371 -3.12 3.24 -9.38
C ALA A 371 -2.73 4.62 -8.78
N VAL A 372 -1.80 4.63 -7.83
CA VAL A 372 -1.31 5.85 -7.17
C VAL A 372 -0.49 6.68 -8.16
N GLY A 373 -0.90 7.93 -8.37
CA GLY A 373 -0.35 8.79 -9.41
C GLY A 373 -1.01 8.62 -10.78
N SER A 374 -2.21 8.02 -10.83
CA SER A 374 -3.01 7.85 -12.06
C SER A 374 -3.06 9.11 -12.94
N PHE A 375 -3.19 8.89 -14.25
CA PHE A 375 -3.31 9.95 -15.25
C PHE A 375 -4.75 10.26 -15.62
N ASN A 376 -5.74 9.46 -15.16
CA ASN A 376 -7.13 9.90 -15.25
C ASN A 376 -7.40 10.98 -14.19
N LYS A 377 -7.78 12.18 -14.65
CA LYS A 377 -8.16 13.33 -13.83
C LYS A 377 -9.29 13.04 -12.86
N GLU A 378 -10.17 12.09 -13.17
CA GLU A 378 -11.30 11.63 -12.35
C GLU A 378 -10.87 10.79 -11.14
N SER A 379 -9.61 10.35 -11.10
CA SER A 379 -9.09 9.56 -9.99
C SER A 379 -8.84 10.40 -8.73
N PRO A 380 -9.17 9.90 -7.53
CA PRO A 380 -8.77 10.52 -6.26
C PRO A 380 -7.25 10.50 -6.05
N PHE A 381 -6.53 9.65 -6.80
CA PHE A 381 -5.08 9.49 -6.75
C PHE A 381 -4.35 10.15 -7.94
N TYR A 382 -5.06 10.97 -8.74
CA TYR A 382 -4.50 11.64 -9.90
C TYR A 382 -3.25 12.45 -9.56
N GLN A 383 -2.11 12.11 -10.18
CA GLN A 383 -0.80 12.75 -9.97
C GLN A 383 -0.35 12.83 -8.49
N MET A 384 -0.89 11.97 -7.61
CA MET A 384 -0.50 11.87 -6.21
C MET A 384 0.70 10.93 -6.05
N ASN A 385 1.75 11.35 -5.34
CA ASN A 385 2.85 10.45 -4.97
C ASN A 385 2.42 9.62 -3.73
N LEU A 386 2.76 8.32 -3.62
CA LEU A 386 2.38 7.52 -2.42
C LEU A 386 2.98 8.09 -1.13
N ASN A 387 4.18 8.68 -1.19
CA ASN A 387 4.79 9.37 -0.04
C ASN A 387 3.98 10.61 0.40
N GLU A 388 3.06 11.13 -0.42
CA GLU A 388 2.11 12.20 -0.08
C GLU A 388 0.73 11.69 0.35
N MET A 389 0.37 10.46 -0.02
CA MET A 389 -0.82 9.78 0.46
C MET A 389 -0.76 9.60 1.98
N LYS A 390 -1.85 9.97 2.66
CA LYS A 390 -2.03 9.63 4.08
C LYS A 390 -2.50 8.17 4.18
N PRO A 391 -2.20 7.43 5.24
CA PRO A 391 -2.78 6.11 5.43
C PRO A 391 -4.32 6.20 5.44
N PHE A 392 -4.98 5.22 4.83
CA PHE A 392 -6.44 5.10 4.88
C PHE A 392 -6.90 4.53 6.23
N ALA A 393 -6.08 3.69 6.86
CA ALA A 393 -6.24 3.24 8.23
C ALA A 393 -4.86 2.97 8.88
N LEU A 394 -4.83 2.83 10.20
CA LEU A 394 -3.72 2.21 10.92
C LEU A 394 -4.19 0.84 11.42
N LEU A 395 -3.32 -0.15 11.34
CA LEU A 395 -3.54 -1.48 11.90
C LEU A 395 -2.55 -1.71 13.03
N GLN A 396 -3.06 -1.77 14.25
CA GLN A 396 -2.28 -2.08 15.46
C GLN A 396 -2.60 -3.52 15.89
N VAL A 397 -1.57 -4.29 16.22
CA VAL A 397 -1.70 -5.63 16.81
C VAL A 397 -0.89 -5.67 18.10
N ARG A 398 -1.50 -6.15 19.19
CA ARG A 398 -0.81 -6.32 20.49
C ARG A 398 -1.09 -7.68 21.13
N LEU A 399 -0.05 -8.23 21.73
CA LEU A 399 -0.12 -9.44 22.54
C LEU A 399 -0.86 -9.14 23.84
N LEU A 400 -1.82 -9.99 24.21
CA LEU A 400 -2.53 -9.91 25.50
C LEU A 400 -2.02 -10.98 26.48
N ASN A 401 -2.06 -12.24 26.07
CA ASN A 401 -1.76 -13.39 26.91
C ASN A 401 -0.91 -14.42 26.15
N VAL A 402 -0.09 -15.19 26.88
CA VAL A 402 0.63 -16.37 26.38
C VAL A 402 0.26 -17.56 27.27
N PHE A 403 -0.06 -18.70 26.65
CA PHE A 403 -0.48 -19.92 27.33
C PHE A 403 0.54 -21.04 27.01
N PRO A 404 1.40 -21.46 27.95
CA PRO A 404 2.40 -22.50 27.70
C PRO A 404 1.74 -23.86 27.45
N LEU A 405 2.22 -24.59 26.44
CA LEU A 405 1.71 -25.92 26.08
C LEU A 405 2.35 -27.00 26.96
N VAL A 406 1.92 -27.06 28.22
CA VAL A 406 2.43 -28.02 29.21
C VAL A 406 2.07 -29.46 28.81
N GLY A 407 3.09 -30.30 28.60
CA GLY A 407 2.93 -31.73 28.35
C GLY A 407 2.83 -32.16 26.88
N ALA A 408 2.92 -31.22 25.92
CA ALA A 408 3.24 -31.57 24.54
C ALA A 408 4.73 -31.96 24.41
N GLU A 409 5.10 -32.80 23.43
CA GLU A 409 6.50 -33.14 23.12
C GLU A 409 7.24 -31.99 22.41
N CYS A 410 7.25 -30.83 23.05
CA CYS A 410 8.23 -29.81 22.80
C CYS A 410 9.59 -30.29 23.30
N SER A 411 10.48 -30.60 22.36
CA SER A 411 11.84 -31.09 22.63
C SER A 411 12.57 -30.17 23.60
N GLN A 412 12.87 -30.68 24.80
CA GLN A 412 13.56 -29.94 25.83
C GLN A 412 15.02 -29.73 25.46
N GLU A 413 15.38 -28.53 25.03
CA GLU A 413 16.71 -27.95 25.22
C GLU A 413 16.57 -26.41 25.28
N ASP A 414 16.98 -25.86 26.42
CA ASP A 414 17.22 -24.44 26.74
C ASP A 414 16.15 -23.36 26.45
N SER A 415 15.21 -23.19 27.40
CA SER A 415 15.04 -21.87 28.06
C SER A 415 14.24 -21.96 29.37
N VAL A 416 14.93 -21.96 30.52
CA VAL A 416 14.29 -21.84 31.83
C VAL A 416 14.04 -20.36 32.16
N PHE A 417 12.81 -19.89 31.95
CA PHE A 417 12.32 -18.62 32.50
C PHE A 417 11.35 -18.88 33.66
N THR A 418 11.89 -18.96 34.88
CA THR A 418 11.09 -19.01 36.10
C THR A 418 10.53 -17.62 36.42
N CYS A 419 9.22 -17.43 36.26
CA CYS A 419 8.51 -16.35 36.94
C CYS A 419 8.52 -16.65 38.44
N SER A 420 9.20 -15.83 39.24
CA SER A 420 9.20 -15.96 40.70
C SER A 420 7.90 -15.42 41.28
N GLU A 421 7.06 -16.31 41.81
CA GLU A 421 5.90 -15.92 42.61
C GLU A 421 6.37 -15.25 43.91
N VAL A 422 5.83 -14.07 44.23
CA VAL A 422 6.13 -13.35 45.48
C VAL A 422 4.91 -13.46 46.38
N GLN A 423 4.85 -14.55 47.15
CA GLN A 423 3.95 -14.65 48.29
C GLN A 423 4.55 -15.56 49.35
N ASN A 424 4.77 -15.02 50.54
CA ASN A 424 4.94 -15.79 51.76
C ASN A 424 4.63 -14.90 52.96
N ASP A 425 3.81 -15.41 53.88
CA ASP A 425 3.25 -14.64 54.99
C ASP A 425 4.21 -14.55 56.19
N LEU A 426 3.90 -13.64 57.11
CA LEU A 426 4.24 -13.80 58.53
C LEU A 426 2.94 -13.65 59.33
N GLN A 427 2.60 -14.69 60.10
CA GLN A 427 1.37 -14.76 60.87
C GLN A 427 1.51 -14.11 62.27
N GLU A 428 0.37 -13.63 62.76
CA GLU A 428 -0.11 -13.53 64.14
C GLU A 428 0.87 -13.61 65.33
N GLU A 429 0.66 -12.74 66.33
CA GLU A 429 0.30 -13.23 67.68
C GLU A 429 -0.56 -12.21 68.49
N GLN A 430 -1.65 -12.75 69.06
CA GLN A 430 -2.32 -12.44 70.33
C GLN A 430 -2.79 -11.02 70.75
N ARG A 431 -4.13 -10.94 70.92
CA ARG A 431 -4.90 -10.44 72.10
C ARG A 431 -4.55 -9.08 72.76
N GLU A 432 -5.55 -8.18 72.80
CA GLU A 432 -6.31 -7.86 74.04
C GLU A 432 -7.59 -7.03 73.73
N ASN A 433 -8.51 -6.89 74.70
CA ASN A 433 -9.72 -6.06 74.59
C ASN A 433 -10.35 -5.73 75.97
N PRO A 434 -10.47 -4.44 76.34
CA PRO A 434 -11.46 -4.00 77.30
C PRO A 434 -12.24 -2.71 76.91
N LYS A 435 -13.55 -2.87 76.69
CA LYS A 435 -14.69 -2.08 77.24
C LYS A 435 -14.61 -0.55 77.46
N GLU A 436 -15.71 0.12 77.05
CA GLU A 436 -16.34 1.33 77.65
C GLU A 436 -15.60 2.69 77.42
N LYS A 437 -16.24 3.88 77.34
CA LYS A 437 -17.64 4.34 77.57
C LYS A 437 -17.89 5.75 76.94
N GLU A 438 -19.16 6.14 76.72
CA GLU A 438 -19.79 7.51 76.75
C GLU A 438 -19.17 8.66 75.89
N ASP A 439 -19.85 9.19 74.85
CA ASP A 439 -20.87 10.31 74.81
C ASP A 439 -20.22 11.72 74.62
N GLU A 440 -20.81 12.80 74.04
CA GLU A 440 -22.19 13.20 73.66
C GLU A 440 -22.25 14.04 72.32
N LYS A 441 -23.45 14.13 71.71
CA LYS A 441 -24.04 15.29 70.95
C LYS A 441 -23.41 15.80 69.62
N GLU A 442 -24.15 16.41 68.66
CA GLU A 442 -25.61 16.73 68.56
C GLU A 442 -26.12 16.65 67.09
N GLU A 443 -27.45 16.59 66.91
CA GLU A 443 -28.22 16.42 65.65
C GLU A 443 -28.80 17.78 65.13
N PRO A 444 -29.74 17.90 64.14
CA PRO A 444 -30.43 16.93 63.24
C PRO A 444 -30.04 17.15 61.74
N MET A 445 -30.70 16.73 60.65
CA MET A 445 -32.05 16.27 60.22
C MET A 445 -31.88 15.12 59.16
N ILE A 446 -32.77 14.16 58.88
CA ILE A 446 -34.23 14.14 58.54
C ILE A 446 -34.55 14.82 57.19
N SER A 447 -35.16 14.18 56.17
CA SER A 447 -35.40 12.77 55.76
C SER A 447 -35.69 12.79 54.22
N GLU A 448 -36.13 11.79 53.43
CA GLU A 448 -36.61 10.39 53.51
C GLU A 448 -36.36 9.79 52.07
N LEU A 449 -36.29 8.50 51.69
CA LEU A 449 -37.09 7.26 51.91
C LEU A 449 -38.58 7.43 51.46
N LYS A 450 -39.28 6.48 50.82
CA LYS A 450 -39.06 5.09 50.33
C LYS A 450 -40.17 4.78 49.27
N ILE A 451 -40.27 3.68 48.50
CA ILE A 451 -39.57 2.38 48.42
C ILE A 451 -39.44 1.93 46.92
N ALA A 452 -39.79 0.70 46.53
CA ALA A 452 -39.82 0.13 45.17
C ALA A 452 -40.99 -0.84 45.00
N GLU A 453 -41.37 -1.23 43.77
CA GLU A 453 -41.58 -2.63 43.28
C GLU A 453 -42.20 -2.68 41.86
N GLU A 454 -42.12 -3.84 41.20
CA GLU A 454 -42.59 -4.09 39.82
C GLU A 454 -43.97 -4.76 39.78
N CYS A 455 -44.77 -4.55 38.71
CA CYS A 455 -45.23 -5.63 37.79
C CYS A 455 -46.41 -5.28 36.81
N ILE A 456 -46.22 -5.70 35.55
CA ILE A 456 -47.17 -6.47 34.69
C ILE A 456 -48.50 -5.81 34.16
N SER A 457 -48.44 -5.48 32.85
CA SER A 457 -49.43 -5.60 31.74
C SER A 457 -50.92 -5.25 31.85
N SER A 458 -51.40 -4.56 30.77
CA SER A 458 -52.75 -4.60 30.16
C SER A 458 -53.91 -3.99 30.98
N GLU A 459 -54.92 -3.31 30.42
CA GLU A 459 -55.72 -3.67 29.23
C GLU A 459 -56.39 -2.45 28.52
N TRP A 460 -56.82 -2.66 27.26
CA TRP A 460 -57.71 -1.89 26.34
C TRP A 460 -58.07 -0.39 26.57
N GLY A 461 -58.06 0.40 25.49
CA GLY A 461 -58.89 1.63 25.40
C GLY A 461 -58.46 2.70 24.38
N GLU A 462 -58.73 2.52 23.09
CA GLU A 462 -58.72 3.65 22.14
C GLU A 462 -59.97 4.52 22.32
N CYS A 463 -59.80 5.85 22.33
CA CYS A 463 -60.89 6.81 22.10
C CYS A 463 -60.40 7.91 21.13
N LEU A 464 -61.08 8.01 19.99
CA LEU A 464 -60.74 8.90 18.88
C LEU A 464 -61.42 10.29 19.01
N LEU A 465 -61.09 11.16 18.05
CA LEU A 465 -61.82 12.37 17.60
C LEU A 465 -61.55 13.72 18.31
N ASN A 466 -60.59 14.44 17.71
CA ASN A 466 -60.77 15.71 16.97
C ASN A 466 -61.25 17.01 17.65
N THR A 467 -60.62 18.10 17.17
CA THR A 467 -61.01 19.53 17.23
C THR A 467 -61.01 20.17 18.64
N VAL A 468 -60.62 21.43 18.78
CA VAL A 468 -60.38 22.48 17.75
C VAL A 468 -58.91 22.62 17.37
#